data_AF-A0A2W6ZX96-F1
#
_entry.id   AF-A0A2W6ZX96-F1
#
_cell.length_a   1.000
_cell.length_b   1.000
_cell.length_c   1.000
_cell.angle_alpha   90.00
_cell.angle_beta   90.00
_cell.angle_gamma   90.00
#
_symmetry.space_group_name_H-M   'P 1'
#
loop_
_entity.id
_entity.type
_entity.pdbx_description
1 polymer ?
#
loop_
_entity_poly.entity_id
_entity_poly.type
_entity_poly.pdbx_seq_one_letter_code
_entity_poly.pdbx_strand_id
1 'polypeptide(L)' 'MLIDPEKPSEEREEIVWAENKDIAWRLCQEMAEEDDPLTEVVNVTQDTKNPSKKGTYRFICWFRTEVIPNDSSNS' A
#
# COMPACT_ATOMS: atom_id res chain seq x y z
N MET A 1 11.58 -26.11 -9.50
CA MET A 1 10.80 -24.99 -8.97
C MET A 1 10.82 -23.93 -10.05
N LEU A 2 9.69 -23.69 -10.71
CA LEU A 2 9.54 -22.60 -11.66
C LEU A 2 9.52 -21.32 -10.81
N ILE A 3 10.62 -20.57 -10.84
CA ILE A 3 10.61 -19.19 -10.37
C ILE A 3 9.87 -18.47 -11.50
N ASP A 4 8.57 -18.24 -11.33
CA ASP A 4 7.88 -17.28 -12.17
C ASP A 4 8.69 -15.98 -12.10
N PRO A 5 9.06 -15.36 -13.24
CA PRO A 5 9.62 -14.03 -13.24
C PRO A 5 8.46 -13.09 -12.91
N GLU A 6 7.99 -13.13 -11.65
CA GLU A 6 7.13 -12.10 -11.11
C GLU A 6 7.85 -10.79 -11.40
N LYS A 7 7.18 -9.90 -12.12
CA LYS A 7 7.66 -8.56 -12.38
C LYS A 7 8.26 -8.01 -11.08
N PRO A 8 9.45 -7.40 -11.12
CA PRO A 8 10.03 -6.82 -9.91
C PRO A 8 9.00 -5.84 -9.34
N SER A 9 8.64 -6.04 -8.07
CA SER A 9 7.68 -5.18 -7.39
C SER A 9 8.21 -4.88 -6.01
N GLU A 10 8.08 -3.63 -5.58
CA GLU A 10 8.45 -3.21 -4.24
C GLU A 10 7.22 -3.20 -3.35
N GLU A 11 7.36 -3.76 -2.15
CA GLU A 11 6.32 -3.73 -1.12
C GLU A 11 6.61 -2.59 -0.14
N ARG A 12 5.59 -1.81 0.22
CA ARG A 12 5.69 -0.75 1.23
C ARG A 12 4.50 -0.76 2.18
N GLU A 13 4.72 -0.23 3.38
CA GLU A 13 3.71 -0.15 4.44
C GLU A 13 3.56 1.31 4.89
N GLU A 14 2.33 1.82 4.93
CA GLU A 14 2.04 3.15 5.53
C GLU A 14 0.97 3.07 6.61
N ILE A 15 1.04 4.02 7.54
CA ILE A 15 0.11 4.09 8.66
C ILE A 15 -0.92 5.19 8.44
N VAL A 16 -2.20 4.83 8.53
CA VAL A 16 -3.32 5.80 8.52
C VAL A 16 -4.14 5.73 9.80
N TRP A 17 -4.74 6.86 10.15
CA TRP A 17 -5.70 6.96 11.24
C TRP A 17 -7.09 7.19 10.68
N ALA A 18 -8.02 6.27 10.95
CA ALA A 18 -9.38 6.33 10.43
C ALA A 18 -10.40 5.83 11.45
N GLU A 19 -11.67 6.21 11.31
CA GLU A 19 -12.73 5.77 12.23
C GLU A 19 -13.10 4.29 12.04
N ASN A 20 -12.89 3.74 10.84
CA ASN A 20 -13.18 2.36 10.49
C ASN A 20 -12.32 1.90 9.29
N LYS A 21 -12.39 0.60 8.99
CA LYS A 21 -11.61 -0.03 7.93
C LYS A 21 -11.96 0.50 6.53
N ASP A 22 -13.23 0.84 6.27
CA ASP A 22 -13.67 1.32 4.95
C ASP A 22 -13.07 2.70 4.63
N ILE A 23 -13.02 3.59 5.63
CA ILE A 23 -12.36 4.90 5.51
C ILE A 23 -10.85 4.70 5.36
N ALA A 24 -10.24 3.82 6.15
CA ALA A 24 -8.83 3.51 6.01
C ALA A 24 -8.49 3.01 4.60
N TRP A 25 -9.33 2.13 4.05
CA TRP A 25 -9.16 1.60 2.70
C TRP A 25 -9.16 2.69 1.63
N ARG A 26 -10.11 3.62 1.70
CA ARG A 26 -10.15 4.77 0.78
C ARG A 26 -8.91 5.64 0.88
N LEU A 27 -8.46 5.96 2.10
CA LEU A 27 -7.23 6.72 2.31
C LEU A 27 -6.01 6.01 1.73
N CYS A 28 -5.91 4.68 1.90
CA CYS A 28 -4.85 3.91 1.28
C CYS A 28 -4.94 3.98 -0.25
N GLN A 29 -6.14 3.87 -0.84
CA GLN A 29 -6.32 3.97 -2.29
C GLN A 29 -5.90 5.33 -2.84
N GLU A 30 -6.30 6.41 -2.18
CA GLU A 30 -5.90 7.77 -2.55
C GLU A 30 -4.37 7.94 -2.51
N MET A 31 -3.70 7.44 -1.46
CA MET A 31 -2.23 7.48 -1.40
C MET A 31 -1.56 6.64 -2.50
N ALA A 32 -2.12 5.48 -2.85
CA ALA A 32 -1.60 4.67 -3.96
C ALA A 32 -1.68 5.42 -5.29
N GLU A 33 -2.84 6.02 -5.57
CA GLU A 33 -3.08 6.81 -6.79
C GLU A 33 -2.21 8.09 -6.86
N GLU A 34 -1.94 8.72 -5.72
CA GLU A 34 -1.09 9.92 -5.65
C GLU A 34 0.41 9.62 -5.82
N ASP A 35 0.90 8.50 -5.28
CA ASP A 35 2.33 8.17 -5.31
C ASP A 35 2.80 7.69 -6.69
N ASP A 36 2.17 6.65 -7.24
CA ASP A 36 2.50 6.12 -8.56
C ASP A 36 1.31 5.33 -9.12
N PRO A 37 0.90 5.51 -10.38
CA PRO A 37 -0.19 4.75 -10.99
C PRO A 37 0.03 3.22 -11.01
N LEU A 38 1.25 2.74 -10.77
CA LEU A 38 1.62 1.33 -10.64
C LEU A 38 1.59 0.82 -9.20
N THR A 39 1.25 1.68 -8.23
CA THR A 39 1.07 1.30 -6.84
C THR A 39 -0.36 0.80 -6.64
N GLU A 40 -0.49 -0.39 -6.07
CA GLU A 40 -1.77 -0.98 -5.70
C GLU A 40 -1.84 -1.21 -4.18
N VAL A 41 -3.03 -1.06 -3.61
CA VAL A 41 -3.31 -1.44 -2.22
C VAL A 41 -3.56 -2.94 -2.17
N VAL A 42 -2.61 -3.67 -1.57
CA VAL A 42 -2.69 -5.13 -1.39
C VAL A 42 -3.63 -5.47 -0.24
N ASN A 43 -3.50 -4.77 0.89
CA ASN A 43 -4.28 -5.06 2.08
C ASN A 43 -4.35 -3.85 3.02
N VAL A 44 -5.36 -3.84 3.88
CA VAL A 44 -5.47 -2.88 4.98
C VAL A 44 -5.81 -3.62 6.25
N THR A 45 -4.95 -3.46 7.24
CA THR A 45 -5.03 -4.18 8.51
C THR A 45 -5.18 -3.20 9.65
N GLN A 46 -6.05 -3.51 10.60
CA GLN A 46 -6.19 -2.71 11.79
C GLN A 46 -5.11 -3.11 12.78
N ASP A 47 -4.26 -2.15 13.14
CA ASP A 47 -3.15 -2.39 14.04
C ASP A 47 -3.55 -2.17 15.51
N THR A 48 -4.39 -1.17 15.80
CA THR A 48 -4.86 -0.93 17.17
C THR A 48 -6.23 -1.54 17.44
N LYS A 49 -6.36 -2.28 18.54
CA LYS A 49 -7.67 -2.81 19.01
C LYS A 49 -8.59 -1.74 19.59
N ASN A 50 -8.01 -0.68 20.15
CA ASN A 50 -8.75 0.40 20.80
C ASN A 50 -8.61 1.68 19.96
N PRO A 51 -9.65 2.52 19.91
CA PRO A 51 -9.57 3.81 19.24
C PRO A 51 -8.72 4.79 20.06
N SER A 52 -8.17 5.78 19.38
CA SER A 52 -7.50 6.94 19.98
C SER A 52 -8.49 7.78 20.78
N LYS A 53 -7.98 8.77 21.53
CA LYS A 53 -8.84 9.75 22.24
C LYS A 53 -9.80 10.51 21.32
N LYS A 54 -9.56 10.49 20.00
CA LYS A 54 -10.40 11.12 18.98
C LYS A 54 -11.38 10.14 18.30
N GLY A 55 -11.43 8.88 18.71
CA GLY A 55 -12.32 7.87 18.11
C GLY A 55 -11.74 7.16 16.87
N THR A 56 -10.50 7.44 16.49
CA THR A 56 -9.85 6.83 15.31
C THR A 56 -8.96 5.65 15.67
N TYR A 57 -8.95 4.61 14.85
CA TYR A 57 -8.04 3.47 14.95
C TYR A 57 -6.83 3.67 14.03
N ARG A 58 -5.73 3.01 14.37
CA ARG A 58 -4.54 2.92 13.53
C ARG A 58 -4.68 1.74 12.58
N PHE A 59 -4.51 1.99 11.29
CA PHE A 59 -4.49 0.97 10.24
C PHE A 59 -3.15 1.02 9.51
N ILE A 60 -2.70 -0.15 9.05
CA ILE A 60 -1.53 -0.32 8.19
C ILE A 60 -2.05 -0.63 6.79
N CYS A 61 -1.72 0.24 5.85
CA CYS A 61 -1.88 0.06 4.41
C CYS A 61 -0.67 -0.71 3.88
N TRP A 62 -0.93 -1.80 3.18
CA TRP A 62 0.09 -2.60 2.50
C TRP A 62 -0.02 -2.33 1.02
N PHE A 63 1.07 -1.88 0.41
CA PHE A 63 1.13 -1.55 -1.00
C PHE A 63 2.12 -2.42 -1.73
N ARG A 64 1.88 -2.58 -3.02
CA ARG A 64 2.81 -3.18 -3.98
C ARG A 64 2.91 -2.23 -5.18
N THR A 65 4.12 -1.84 -5.54
CA THR A 65 4.39 -1.01 -6.71
C THR A 65 5.14 -1.83 -7.74
N GLU A 66 4.63 -1.92 -8.97
CA GLU A 66 5.39 -2.54 -10.05
C GLU A 66 6.62 -1.68 -10.39
N VAL A 67 7.81 -2.26 -10.32
CA VAL A 67 9.04 -1.61 -10.79
C VAL A 67 9.13 -1.87 -12.28
N ILE A 68 9.09 -0.80 -13.09
CA ILE A 68 9.48 -0.91 -14.49
C ILE A 68 11.01 -1.03 -14.50
N PRO A 69 11.59 -2.19 -14.85
CA PRO A 69 13.03 -2.23 -15.08
C PRO A 69 13.30 -1.28 -16.25
N ASN A 70 14.04 -0.20 -15.99
CA ASN A 70 14.58 0.68 -17.02
C ASN A 70 15.67 -0.08 -17.77
N ASP A 71 15.29 -1.11 -18.53
CA ASP A 71 16.15 -1.82 -19.44
C ASP A 71 16.18 -1.04 -20.76
N SER A 72 16.94 0.07 -20.77
CA SER A 72 17.49 0.72 -21.97
C SER A 72 18.42 1.89 -21.61
N SER A 73 19.58 1.56 -21.03
CA SER A 73 20.82 2.26 -21.39
C SER A 73 21.61 1.33 -22.28
N ASN A 74 21.15 1.19 -23.53
CA ASN A 74 21.93 0.57 -24.59
C ASN A 74 21.89 1.49 -25.80
N SER A 75 22.76 2.51 -25.78
CA SER A 75 23.58 3.04 -26.89
C SER A 75 24.15 4.41 -26.52
#